data_AF-A0A8B8CLW8-F1
#
_entry.id   AF-A0A8B8CLW8-F1
#
_cell.length_a   1.000
_cell.length_b   1.000
_cell.length_c   1.000
_cell.angle_alpha   90.00
_cell.angle_beta   90.00
_cell.angle_gamma   90.00
#
_symmetry.space_group_name_H-M   'P 1'
#
loop_
_entity.id
_entity.type
_entity.pdbx_description
1 polymer ?
#
loop_
_entity_poly.entity_id
_entity_poly.type
_entity_poly.pdbx_seq_one_letter_code
_entity_poly.pdbx_strand_id
1 'polypeptide(L)'
;MRTSRRNLLVCALLLLSCSTGLGQLCSTENIQTVARVVFGEARGEPMEGQLAVAYTIVNRVNHQGYPNTLKQVVFQKTGGDIYQYNTLSEFAHEKAWIDARIDNTTEYRNAVKASADALCGNIADPTGCATDYCAYDPCSATNSNKWWKATNKKKIGNHYFVCRERA
;
A
#
# COMPACT_ATOMS: atom_id res chain seq x y z
N MET A 1 38.03 -19.22 52.20
CA MET A 1 37.22 -18.03 51.88
C MET A 1 36.00 -18.46 51.06
N ARG A 2 34.91 -17.70 51.19
CA ARG A 2 33.49 -18.00 50.93
C ARG A 2 33.06 -18.27 49.46
N THR A 3 32.14 -19.24 49.32
CA THR A 3 30.87 -19.28 48.52
C THR A 3 30.81 -18.84 47.05
N SER A 4 30.19 -19.68 46.20
CA SER A 4 28.79 -19.50 45.71
C SER A 4 28.59 -19.99 44.25
N ARG A 5 27.54 -20.79 44.07
CA ARG A 5 26.92 -21.16 42.77
C ARG A 5 26.45 -19.92 42.01
N ARG A 6 26.34 -20.03 40.67
CA ARG A 6 25.26 -19.42 39.84
C ARG A 6 25.19 -20.08 38.46
N ASN A 7 24.03 -20.68 38.18
CA ASN A 7 23.54 -21.00 36.85
C ASN A 7 23.43 -19.74 35.98
N LEU A 8 23.69 -19.85 34.68
CA LEU A 8 23.10 -19.06 33.60
C LEU A 8 23.37 -19.86 32.31
N LEU A 9 22.44 -20.69 31.80
CA LEU A 9 21.31 -20.27 30.96
C LEU A 9 21.69 -19.08 30.08
N VAL A 10 22.27 -19.35 28.92
CA VAL A 10 22.26 -18.39 27.80
C VAL A 10 21.60 -19.06 26.61
N CYS A 11 20.33 -18.69 26.48
CA CYS A 11 19.54 -18.54 25.27
C CYS A 11 19.89 -19.41 24.08
N ALA A 12 19.01 -20.39 23.85
CA ALA A 12 18.67 -20.88 22.54
C ALA A 12 18.62 -19.70 21.54
N LEU A 13 19.46 -19.74 20.51
CA LEU A 13 19.27 -18.97 19.29
C LEU A 13 17.93 -19.40 18.68
N LEU A 14 16.87 -18.72 19.08
CA LEU A 14 15.68 -18.60 18.26
C LEU A 14 16.07 -17.70 17.09
N LEU A 15 16.53 -18.32 16.01
CA LEU A 15 16.39 -17.74 14.68
C LEU A 15 14.89 -17.66 14.40
N LEU A 16 14.22 -16.66 14.97
CA LEU A 16 12.92 -16.21 14.51
C LEU A 16 13.18 -15.54 13.15
N SER A 17 13.19 -16.35 12.09
CA SER A 17 12.99 -15.83 10.75
C SER A 17 11.59 -15.21 10.73
N CYS A 18 11.51 -13.92 11.01
CA CYS A 18 10.33 -13.10 10.80
C CYS A 18 10.17 -12.94 9.29
N SER A 19 9.71 -14.00 8.62
CA SER A 19 9.29 -13.99 7.22
C SER A 19 7.92 -13.32 7.11
N THR A 20 7.78 -12.11 7.66
CA THR A 20 6.49 -11.42 7.71
C THR A 20 6.28 -10.58 6.46
N GLY A 21 5.24 -10.90 5.70
CA GLY A 21 4.54 -9.94 4.84
C GLY A 21 4.64 -10.20 3.34
N LEU A 22 5.83 -10.08 2.75
CA LEU A 22 5.94 -9.91 1.29
C LEU A 22 5.58 -11.16 0.46
N GLY A 23 5.97 -12.35 0.92
CA GLY A 23 5.64 -13.61 0.23
C GLY A 23 4.14 -13.94 0.19
N GLN A 24 3.34 -13.35 1.09
CA GLN A 24 1.88 -13.54 1.14
C GLN A 24 1.12 -12.53 0.27
N LEU A 25 1.72 -11.37 -0.02
CA LEU A 25 1.09 -10.33 -0.84
C LEU A 25 1.18 -10.63 -2.35
N CYS A 26 2.27 -11.27 -2.79
CA CYS A 26 2.54 -11.61 -4.19
C CYS A 26 1.72 -12.81 -4.71
N SER A 27 0.39 -12.77 -4.58
CA SER A 27 -0.51 -13.74 -5.22
C SER A 27 -1.19 -13.12 -6.43
N THR A 28 -1.52 -13.93 -7.44
CA THR A 28 -2.23 -13.45 -8.64
C THR A 28 -3.55 -12.75 -8.28
N GLU A 29 -4.27 -13.26 -7.26
CA GLU A 29 -5.51 -12.66 -6.78
C GLU A 29 -5.29 -11.27 -6.17
N ASN A 30 -4.27 -11.12 -5.31
CA ASN A 30 -3.92 -9.84 -4.70
C ASN A 30 -3.44 -8.84 -5.75
N ILE A 31 -2.62 -9.30 -6.70
CA ILE A 31 -2.15 -8.47 -7.82
C ILE A 31 -3.33 -7.94 -8.62
N GLN A 32 -4.30 -8.78 -8.99
CA GLN A 32 -5.48 -8.32 -9.73
C GLN A 32 -6.36 -7.36 -8.90
N THR A 33 -6.48 -7.62 -7.60
CA THR A 33 -7.22 -6.75 -6.67
C THR A 33 -6.58 -5.37 -6.57
N VAL A 34 -5.26 -5.29 -6.37
CA VAL A 34 -4.52 -4.03 -6.30
C VAL A 34 -4.48 -3.35 -7.67
N ALA A 35 -4.35 -4.11 -8.76
CA ALA A 35 -4.36 -3.57 -10.11
C ALA A 35 -5.68 -2.88 -10.46
N ARG A 36 -6.82 -3.41 -10.00
CA ARG A 36 -8.11 -2.72 -10.15
C ARG A 36 -8.10 -1.34 -9.47
N VAL A 37 -7.55 -1.25 -8.26
CA VAL A 37 -7.40 0.02 -7.54
C VAL A 37 -6.46 0.96 -8.30
N VAL A 38 -5.26 0.49 -8.65
CA VAL A 38 -4.26 1.28 -9.39
C VAL A 38 -4.81 1.79 -10.73
N PHE A 39 -5.57 0.97 -11.43
CA PHE A 39 -6.23 1.37 -12.68
C PHE A 39 -7.24 2.48 -12.47
N GLY A 40 -8.06 2.41 -11.42
CA GLY A 40 -9.04 3.47 -11.15
C GLY A 40 -8.39 4.76 -10.64
N GLU A 41 -7.36 4.64 -9.81
CA GLU A 41 -6.73 5.77 -9.10
C GLU A 41 -5.62 6.45 -9.92
N ALA A 42 -4.96 5.72 -10.82
CA ALA A 42 -3.75 6.17 -11.49
C ALA A 42 -3.62 5.72 -12.95
N ARG A 43 -4.70 5.27 -13.62
CA ARG A 43 -4.64 5.10 -15.09
C ARG A 43 -4.25 6.42 -15.75
N GLY A 44 -3.35 6.35 -16.72
CA GLY A 44 -2.81 7.54 -17.41
C GLY A 44 -1.63 8.20 -16.69
N GLU A 45 -1.34 7.85 -15.44
CA GLU A 45 -0.11 8.27 -14.76
C GLU A 45 1.12 7.54 -15.32
N PRO A 46 2.32 8.14 -15.21
CA PRO A 46 3.57 7.42 -15.49
C PRO A 46 3.68 6.15 -14.62
N MET A 47 4.46 5.17 -15.08
CA MET A 47 4.61 3.89 -14.38
C MET A 47 5.01 4.06 -12.90
N GLU A 48 5.87 5.04 -12.60
CA GLU A 48 6.26 5.38 -11.23
C GLU A 48 5.09 5.86 -10.37
N GLY A 49 4.13 6.59 -10.94
CA GLY A 49 2.91 7.04 -10.24
C GLY A 49 1.96 5.89 -9.96
N GLN A 50 1.80 4.97 -10.90
CA GLN A 50 1.02 3.73 -10.69
C GLN A 50 1.65 2.84 -9.61
N LEU A 51 2.98 2.71 -9.65
CA LEU A 51 3.76 2.00 -8.64
C LEU A 51 3.62 2.66 -7.26
N ALA A 52 3.67 3.99 -7.19
CA ALA A 52 3.49 4.76 -5.95
C ALA A 52 2.11 4.51 -5.31
N VAL A 53 1.03 4.49 -6.09
CA VAL A 53 -0.31 4.14 -5.58
C VAL A 53 -0.35 2.70 -5.05
N ALA A 54 0.22 1.74 -5.78
CA ALA A 54 0.30 0.35 -5.32
C ALA A 54 1.06 0.24 -3.97
N TYR A 55 2.16 0.96 -3.83
CA TYR A 55 2.93 1.01 -2.60
C TYR A 55 2.16 1.60 -1.42
N THR A 56 1.21 2.51 -1.63
CA THR A 56 0.38 2.99 -0.51
C THR A 56 -0.44 1.88 0.14
N ILE A 57 -0.86 0.86 -0.62
CA ILE A 57 -1.56 -0.32 -0.09
C ILE A 57 -0.58 -1.20 0.70
N VAL A 58 0.61 -1.47 0.15
CA VAL A 58 1.67 -2.23 0.83
C VAL A 58 2.06 -1.56 2.14
N ASN A 59 2.26 -0.25 2.12
CA ASN A 59 2.63 0.54 3.28
C ASN A 59 1.52 0.55 4.33
N ARG A 60 0.25 0.66 3.92
CA ARG A 60 -0.88 0.52 4.85
C ARG A 60 -0.90 -0.86 5.52
N VAL A 61 -0.76 -1.95 4.77
CA VAL A 61 -0.71 -3.31 5.35
C VAL A 61 0.39 -3.44 6.41
N ASN A 62 1.53 -2.78 6.20
CA ASN A 62 2.68 -2.83 7.09
C ASN A 62 2.66 -1.77 8.21
N HIS A 63 1.70 -0.85 8.21
CA HIS A 63 1.65 0.28 9.14
C HIS A 63 0.67 0.01 10.28
N GLN A 64 1.11 0.20 11.53
CA GLN A 64 0.35 -0.11 12.76
C GLN A 64 -0.97 0.68 12.91
N GLY A 65 -1.16 1.75 12.13
CA GLY A 65 -2.38 2.54 12.10
C GLY A 65 -3.47 2.03 11.15
N TYR A 66 -3.22 0.95 10.40
CA TYR A 66 -4.14 0.39 9.41
C TYR A 66 -4.35 -1.12 9.65
N PRO A 67 -5.36 -1.73 9.00
CA PRO A 67 -5.49 -3.17 8.99
C PRO A 67 -4.26 -3.87 8.40
N ASN A 68 -3.95 -5.06 8.89
CA ASN A 68 -2.75 -5.81 8.55
C ASN A 68 -2.95 -6.85 7.43
N THR A 69 -4.05 -6.77 6.69
CA THR A 69 -4.31 -7.62 5.52
C THR A 69 -4.72 -6.79 4.32
N LEU A 70 -4.31 -7.22 3.12
CA LEU A 70 -4.62 -6.52 1.87
C LEU A 70 -6.12 -6.34 1.67
N LYS A 71 -6.92 -7.38 1.94
CA LYS A 71 -8.38 -7.32 1.83
C LYS A 71 -8.97 -6.25 2.75
N GLN A 72 -8.53 -6.18 4.02
CA GLN A 72 -9.05 -5.18 4.95
C GLN A 72 -8.60 -3.75 4.59
N VAL A 73 -7.40 -3.59 4.03
CA VAL A 73 -6.91 -2.28 3.56
C VAL A 73 -7.65 -1.82 2.31
N VAL A 74 -7.75 -2.67 1.29
CA VAL A 74 -8.37 -2.34 0.00
C VAL A 74 -9.88 -2.08 0.16
N PHE A 75 -10.56 -2.88 0.97
CA PHE A 75 -12.00 -2.73 1.20
C PHE A 75 -12.32 -1.94 2.48
N GLN A 76 -11.35 -1.18 3.02
CA GLN A 76 -11.60 -0.29 4.15
C GLN A 76 -12.65 0.75 3.75
N LYS A 77 -13.61 1.01 4.66
CA LYS A 77 -14.60 2.06 4.49
C LYS A 77 -14.26 3.29 5.34
N THR A 78 -14.55 4.48 4.83
CA THR A 78 -14.34 5.77 5.50
C THR A 78 -15.63 6.58 5.50
N GLY A 79 -15.99 7.18 6.64
CA GLY A 79 -17.14 8.09 6.72
C GLY A 79 -18.50 7.42 6.44
N GLY A 80 -18.67 6.15 6.86
CA GLY A 80 -19.87 5.34 6.60
C GLY A 80 -19.57 4.18 5.65
N ASP A 81 -20.40 4.01 4.62
CA ASP A 81 -20.31 2.88 3.66
C ASP A 81 -19.43 3.13 2.42
N ILE A 82 -18.70 4.25 2.38
CA ILE A 82 -17.84 4.64 1.25
C ILE A 82 -16.48 3.94 1.36
N TYR A 83 -16.04 3.25 0.32
CA TYR A 83 -14.70 2.66 0.29
C TYR A 83 -13.62 3.74 0.22
N GLN A 84 -12.52 3.51 0.93
CA GLN A 84 -11.31 4.32 0.90
C GLN A 84 -10.77 4.48 -0.54
N TYR A 85 -10.92 3.45 -1.36
CA TYR A 85 -10.70 3.50 -2.81
C TYR A 85 -12.07 3.49 -3.49
N ASN A 86 -12.57 4.67 -3.87
CA ASN A 86 -13.93 4.83 -4.43
C ASN A 86 -14.07 4.14 -5.80
N THR A 87 -12.96 3.75 -6.43
CA THR A 87 -12.93 2.96 -7.66
C THR A 87 -13.57 1.58 -7.54
N LEU A 88 -13.81 1.11 -6.30
CA LEU A 88 -14.44 -0.17 -6.00
C LEU A 88 -15.96 -0.10 -5.83
N SER A 89 -16.56 1.08 -5.65
CA SER A 89 -17.99 1.25 -5.36
C SER A 89 -18.85 1.52 -6.59
N GLU A 90 -18.24 1.89 -7.73
CA GLU A 90 -18.97 2.38 -8.90
C GLU A 90 -18.97 1.39 -10.07
N PHE A 91 -20.17 1.11 -10.62
CA PHE A 91 -20.35 0.22 -11.77
C PHE A 91 -19.56 0.68 -13.01
N ALA A 92 -19.45 1.99 -13.23
CA ALA A 92 -18.70 2.54 -14.36
C ALA A 92 -17.21 2.19 -14.27
N HIS A 93 -16.62 2.23 -13.07
CA HIS A 93 -15.22 1.85 -12.85
C HIS A 93 -15.02 0.34 -13.00
N GLU A 94 -15.97 -0.47 -12.51
CA GLU A 94 -15.94 -1.92 -12.72
C GLU A 94 -16.00 -2.29 -14.21
N LYS A 95 -16.95 -1.69 -14.95
CA LYS A 95 -17.07 -1.93 -16.38
C LYS A 95 -15.80 -1.51 -17.12
N ALA A 96 -15.25 -0.32 -16.83
CA ALA A 96 -14.02 0.14 -17.46
C ALA A 96 -12.83 -0.79 -17.21
N TRP A 97 -12.70 -1.34 -15.99
CA TRP A 97 -11.68 -2.34 -15.67
C TRP A 97 -11.88 -3.65 -16.45
N ILE A 98 -13.12 -4.16 -16.51
CA ILE A 98 -13.45 -5.40 -17.22
C ILE A 98 -13.18 -5.25 -18.72
N ASP A 99 -13.65 -4.17 -19.34
CA ASP A 99 -13.43 -3.88 -20.76
C ASP A 99 -11.92 -3.80 -21.04
N ALA A 100 -11.18 -3.00 -20.25
CA ALA A 100 -9.73 -2.84 -20.40
C ALA A 100 -8.94 -4.14 -20.24
N ARG A 101 -9.44 -5.08 -19.41
CA ARG A 101 -8.88 -6.43 -19.25
C ARG A 101 -9.17 -7.32 -20.45
N ILE A 102 -10.41 -7.32 -20.95
CA ILE A 102 -10.81 -8.11 -22.12
C ILE A 102 -10.02 -7.67 -23.35
N ASP A 103 -9.93 -6.36 -23.55
CA ASP A 103 -9.19 -5.74 -24.66
C ASP A 103 -7.67 -5.78 -24.44
N ASN A 104 -7.24 -6.22 -23.25
CA ASN A 104 -5.85 -6.28 -22.81
C ASN A 104 -5.10 -4.98 -23.10
N THR A 105 -5.69 -3.85 -22.72
CA THR A 105 -5.16 -2.49 -22.98
C THR A 105 -3.80 -2.26 -22.31
N THR A 106 -3.05 -1.25 -22.78
CA THR A 106 -1.76 -0.89 -22.17
C THR A 106 -1.94 -0.41 -20.72
N GLU A 107 -2.99 0.34 -20.45
CA GLU A 107 -3.36 0.84 -19.14
C GLU A 107 -3.64 -0.30 -18.16
N TYR A 108 -4.38 -1.33 -18.59
CA TYR A 108 -4.60 -2.55 -17.81
C TYR A 108 -3.27 -3.24 -17.48
N ARG A 109 -2.43 -3.50 -18.50
CA ARG A 109 -1.13 -4.18 -18.31
C ARG A 109 -0.20 -3.38 -17.39
N ASN A 110 -0.20 -2.06 -17.49
CA ASN A 110 0.60 -1.18 -16.65
C ASN A 110 0.16 -1.26 -15.18
N ALA A 111 -1.15 -1.21 -14.91
CA ALA A 111 -1.67 -1.32 -13.55
C ALA A 111 -1.36 -2.69 -12.93
N VAL A 112 -1.49 -3.79 -13.71
CA VAL A 112 -1.11 -5.14 -13.28
C VAL A 112 0.38 -5.23 -12.99
N LYS A 113 1.23 -4.68 -13.89
CA LYS A 113 2.68 -4.67 -13.71
C LYS A 113 3.10 -3.89 -12.47
N ALA A 114 2.62 -2.66 -12.29
CA ALA A 114 2.93 -1.83 -11.13
C ALA A 114 2.50 -2.51 -9.81
N SER A 115 1.35 -3.17 -9.82
CA SER A 115 0.86 -3.91 -8.66
C SER A 115 1.72 -5.12 -8.32
N ALA A 116 2.12 -5.89 -9.34
CA ALA A 116 3.05 -7.00 -9.16
C ALA A 116 4.41 -6.51 -8.65
N ASP A 117 4.93 -5.42 -9.22
CA ASP A 117 6.23 -4.87 -8.83
C ASP A 117 6.26 -4.41 -7.37
N ALA A 118 5.18 -3.80 -6.87
CA ALA A 118 5.05 -3.42 -5.46
C ALA A 118 4.83 -4.63 -4.55
N LEU A 119 3.85 -5.50 -4.85
CA LEU A 119 3.47 -6.60 -3.96
C LEU A 119 4.53 -7.70 -3.87
N CYS A 120 5.26 -7.93 -4.95
CA CYS A 120 6.33 -8.93 -5.01
C CYS A 120 7.70 -8.35 -4.65
N GLY A 121 7.81 -7.03 -4.45
CA GLY A 121 9.06 -6.36 -4.13
C GLY A 121 10.07 -6.37 -5.29
N ASN A 122 9.60 -6.37 -6.55
CA ASN A 122 10.49 -6.35 -7.72
C ASN A 122 11.19 -5.00 -7.89
N ILE A 123 10.52 -3.91 -7.50
CA ILE A 123 11.00 -2.53 -7.64
C ILE A 123 10.81 -1.83 -6.29
N ALA A 124 11.78 -1.06 -5.83
CA ALA A 124 11.70 -0.33 -4.56
C ALA A 124 10.56 0.72 -4.52
N ASP A 125 10.07 1.04 -3.32
CA ASP A 125 9.03 2.06 -3.11
C ASP A 125 9.54 3.47 -3.49
N PRO A 126 8.99 4.10 -4.55
CA PRO A 126 9.41 5.46 -4.95
C PRO A 126 8.96 6.53 -3.95
N THR A 127 7.91 6.25 -3.17
CA THR A 127 7.39 7.15 -2.13
C THR A 127 8.24 7.07 -0.86
N GLY A 128 8.74 5.87 -0.54
CA GLY A 128 9.54 5.52 0.62
C GLY A 128 8.72 5.08 1.84
N CYS A 129 7.54 5.66 2.08
CA CYS A 129 6.66 5.27 3.20
C CYS A 129 5.21 5.75 3.04
N ALA A 130 4.80 6.23 1.87
CA ALA A 130 3.53 6.94 1.78
C ALA A 130 2.35 6.00 2.05
N THR A 131 1.43 6.45 2.89
CA THR A 131 0.16 5.76 3.18
C THR A 131 -1.03 6.50 2.59
N ASP A 132 -0.84 7.75 2.14
CA ASP A 132 -1.90 8.62 1.65
C ASP A 132 -1.41 9.48 0.50
N TYR A 133 -2.33 9.84 -0.39
CA TYR A 133 -2.03 10.65 -1.55
C TYR A 133 -3.24 11.49 -1.99
N CYS A 134 -2.99 12.45 -2.88
CA CYS A 134 -4.01 13.34 -3.40
C CYS A 134 -3.63 13.94 -4.74
N ALA A 135 -4.59 14.17 -5.64
CA ALA A 135 -4.36 14.77 -6.95
C ALA A 135 -4.08 16.29 -6.89
N TYR A 136 -4.34 16.92 -5.75
CA TYR A 136 -4.09 18.34 -5.53
C TYR A 136 -3.55 18.55 -4.10
N ASP A 137 -2.83 19.65 -3.91
CA ASP A 137 -2.24 20.03 -2.62
C ASP A 137 -2.45 21.54 -2.42
N PRO A 138 -2.97 22.00 -1.27
CA PRO A 138 -3.29 21.21 -0.08
C PRO A 138 -4.57 20.38 -0.22
N CYS A 139 -4.60 19.21 0.40
CA CYS A 139 -5.83 18.46 0.62
C CYS A 139 -5.81 17.76 1.98
N SER A 140 -6.98 17.35 2.48
CA SER A 140 -7.10 16.76 3.82
C SER A 140 -6.29 15.47 3.99
N ALA A 141 -6.11 14.69 2.92
CA ALA A 141 -5.32 13.47 2.95
C ALA A 141 -3.81 13.73 3.11
N THR A 142 -3.31 14.90 2.66
CA THR A 142 -1.89 15.29 2.65
C THR A 142 -1.50 16.30 3.74
N ASN A 143 -2.44 16.71 4.59
CA ASN A 143 -2.24 17.70 5.64
C ASN A 143 -2.20 17.08 7.04
N SER A 144 -1.21 17.47 7.85
CA SER A 144 -1.18 17.16 9.28
C SER A 144 -2.44 17.64 10.01
N ASN A 145 -2.84 16.91 11.06
CA ASN A 145 -3.89 17.34 11.97
C ASN A 145 -3.58 16.91 13.41
N LYS A 146 -4.54 17.06 14.32
CA LYS A 146 -4.35 16.77 15.75
C LYS A 146 -4.02 15.31 16.08
N TRP A 147 -4.21 14.37 15.15
CA TRP A 147 -4.01 12.93 15.38
C TRP A 147 -2.77 12.35 14.67
N TRP A 148 -2.30 13.01 13.61
CA TRP A 148 -1.18 12.52 12.81
C TRP A 148 -0.46 13.66 12.08
N LYS A 149 0.82 13.42 11.76
CA LYS A 149 1.68 14.32 11.01
C LYS A 149 1.92 13.77 9.60
N ALA A 150 1.78 14.64 8.61
CA ALA A 150 2.17 14.37 7.23
C ALA A 150 3.66 14.68 7.06
N THR A 151 4.47 13.67 6.73
CA THR A 151 5.91 13.81 6.50
C THR A 151 6.29 13.30 5.11
N ASN A 152 7.53 13.57 4.69
CA ASN A 152 8.11 13.07 3.44
C ASN A 152 7.20 13.29 2.20
N LYS A 153 6.67 14.51 2.06
CA LYS A 153 5.78 14.85 0.94
C LYS A 153 6.55 14.78 -0.38
N LYS A 154 6.05 14.00 -1.33
CA LYS A 154 6.63 13.86 -2.68
C LYS A 154 5.55 14.02 -3.74
N LYS A 155 5.89 14.68 -4.85
CA LYS A 155 5.02 14.71 -6.04
C LYS A 155 5.52 13.70 -7.06
N ILE A 156 4.68 12.74 -7.45
CA ILE A 156 4.98 11.74 -8.48
C ILE A 156 3.81 11.75 -9.45
N GLY A 157 4.08 12.10 -10.70
CA GLY A 157 3.03 12.41 -11.67
C GLY A 157 2.14 13.55 -11.18
N ASN A 158 0.82 13.34 -11.20
CA ASN A 158 -0.18 14.31 -10.75
C ASN A 158 -0.56 14.15 -9.27
N HIS A 159 0.01 13.18 -8.56
CA HIS A 159 -0.29 12.93 -7.15
C HIS A 159 0.78 13.47 -6.20
N TYR A 160 0.33 13.97 -5.05
CA TYR A 160 1.15 14.27 -3.87
C TYR A 160 0.98 13.14 -2.86
N PHE A 161 2.08 12.50 -2.50
CA PHE A 161 2.15 11.37 -1.56
C PHE A 161 2.74 11.84 -0.23
N VAL A 162 2.22 11.34 0.89
CA VAL A 162 2.75 11.64 2.24
C VAL A 162 2.81 10.38 3.09
N CYS A 163 3.78 10.35 4.00
CA CYS A 163 3.83 9.36 5.08
C CYS A 163 3.05 9.89 6.28
N ARG A 164 2.16 9.07 6.84
CA ARG A 164 1.49 9.40 8.09
C ARG A 164 2.25 8.83 9.26
N GLU A 165 2.65 9.72 10.16
CA GLU A 165 3.23 9.36 11.45
C GLU A 165 2.21 9.71 12.55
N ARG A 166 2.09 8.86 13.58
CA ARG A 166 1.29 9.23 14.77
C ARG A 166 1.89 10.50 15.38
N ALA A 167 1.03 11.47 15.70
CA ALA A 167 1.44 12.77 16.20
C ALA A 167 2.11 12.72 17.57
#